data_AF-A0A1E7MXD5-F1
#
_entry.id   AF-A0A1E7MXD5-F1
#
_cell.length_a   1.000
_cell.length_b   1.000
_cell.length_c   1.000
_cell.angle_alpha   90.00
_cell.angle_beta   90.00
_cell.angle_gamma   90.00
#
_symmetry.space_group_name_H-M   'P 1'
#
loop_
_entity.id
_entity.type
_entity.pdbx_description
1 polymer ?
#
loop_
_entity_poly.entity_id
_entity_poly.type
_entity_poly.pdbx_seq_one_letter_code
_entity_poly.pdbx_strand_id
1 'polypeptide(L)'
;MRVFRRRSRAGDQSVPARRSAGARESGAVAPVGAVNGYAVLETVAALPVSTWRYFWEPEDVRHLGPMAQDWHAAFGFNRDDTTISVVDGLGVALVCVQALHRRVEELTAEVDRLREAASMNTPEAA
;
A
#
# COMPACT_ATOMS: atom_id res chain seq x y z
N MET A 1 -70.62 13.57 -25.33
CA MET A 1 -70.10 12.37 -24.65
C MET A 1 -69.17 11.62 -25.60
N ARG A 2 -67.84 11.78 -25.48
CA ARG A 2 -66.84 10.99 -26.22
C ARG A 2 -65.74 10.59 -25.24
N VAL A 3 -65.51 9.28 -25.17
CA VAL A 3 -64.73 8.58 -24.16
C VAL A 3 -63.25 8.56 -24.52
N PHE A 4 -62.40 8.75 -23.52
CA PHE A 4 -60.95 8.63 -23.56
C PHE A 4 -60.47 7.26 -24.06
N ARG A 5 -59.44 7.25 -24.92
CA ARG A 5 -58.49 6.12 -24.98
C ARG A 5 -57.07 6.65 -25.14
N ARG A 6 -56.39 6.79 -24.00
CA ARG A 6 -54.95 7.03 -23.90
C ARG A 6 -54.25 5.71 -24.25
N ARG A 7 -53.57 5.63 -25.41
CA ARG A 7 -52.65 4.54 -25.73
C ARG A 7 -51.32 4.81 -25.01
N SER A 8 -51.01 4.04 -23.97
CA SER A 8 -49.66 3.98 -23.38
C SER A 8 -48.74 3.20 -24.30
N ARG A 9 -47.66 3.84 -24.77
CA ARG A 9 -46.54 3.19 -25.47
C ARG A 9 -45.62 2.62 -24.39
N ALA A 10 -45.61 1.31 -24.20
CA ALA A 10 -44.54 0.64 -23.45
C ALA A 10 -43.29 0.64 -24.33
N GLY A 11 -42.23 1.33 -23.90
CA GLY A 11 -40.92 1.27 -24.53
C GLY A 11 -40.28 -0.07 -24.21
N ASP A 12 -40.13 -0.92 -25.22
CA ASP A 12 -39.28 -2.10 -25.19
C ASP A 12 -37.82 -1.63 -25.20
N GLN A 13 -37.20 -1.56 -24.03
CA GLN A 13 -35.75 -1.33 -23.90
C GLN A 13 -35.07 -2.68 -23.73
N SER A 14 -34.87 -3.38 -24.86
CA SER A 14 -33.93 -4.49 -24.93
C SER A 14 -32.50 -3.92 -24.83
N VAL A 15 -31.91 -4.03 -23.65
CA VAL A 15 -30.49 -3.71 -23.43
C VAL A 15 -29.66 -4.75 -24.18
N PRO A 16 -28.76 -4.36 -25.12
CA PRO A 16 -27.92 -5.34 -25.78
C PRO A 16 -26.92 -5.88 -24.76
N ALA A 17 -26.86 -7.20 -24.63
CA ALA A 17 -25.85 -7.88 -23.82
C ALA A 17 -24.46 -7.40 -24.26
N ARG A 18 -23.71 -6.78 -23.34
CA ARG A 18 -22.30 -6.47 -23.54
C ARG A 18 -21.59 -7.78 -23.86
N ARG A 19 -21.10 -7.91 -25.09
CA ARG A 19 -20.19 -9.00 -25.46
C ARG A 19 -19.04 -9.00 -24.46
N SER A 20 -18.84 -10.11 -23.78
CA SER A 20 -17.65 -10.34 -22.96
C SER A 20 -16.44 -10.12 -23.85
N ALA A 21 -15.67 -9.05 -23.57
CA ALA A 21 -14.36 -8.90 -24.15
C ALA A 21 -13.56 -10.15 -23.78
N GLY A 22 -13.13 -10.92 -24.79
CA GLY A 22 -12.39 -12.15 -24.60
C GLY A 22 -11.23 -11.92 -23.64
N ALA A 23 -11.13 -12.76 -22.63
CA ALA A 23 -10.02 -12.77 -21.69
C ALA A 23 -8.73 -12.92 -22.49
N ARG A 24 -7.95 -11.84 -22.61
CA ARG A 24 -6.55 -11.95 -22.98
C ARG A 24 -5.85 -12.47 -21.73
N GLU A 25 -5.56 -13.76 -21.73
CA GLU A 25 -4.80 -14.47 -20.70
C GLU A 25 -3.30 -14.10 -20.75
N SER A 26 -2.99 -12.80 -20.88
CA SER A 26 -1.64 -12.26 -20.98
C SER A 26 -1.51 -11.13 -19.95
N GLY A 27 -1.32 -11.52 -18.70
CA GLY A 27 -1.19 -10.61 -17.55
C GLY A 27 -1.76 -11.15 -16.24
N ALA A 28 -2.12 -12.44 -16.16
CA ALA A 28 -2.66 -13.02 -14.93
C ALA A 28 -1.59 -13.07 -13.83
N VAL A 29 -1.85 -12.38 -12.71
CA VAL A 29 -1.03 -12.44 -11.49
C VAL A 29 -1.78 -13.32 -10.49
N ALA A 30 -1.12 -14.36 -9.99
CA ALA A 30 -1.67 -15.22 -8.93
C ALA A 30 -1.31 -14.66 -7.54
N PRO A 31 -2.25 -14.62 -6.57
CA PRO A 31 -1.91 -14.25 -5.20
C PRO A 31 -1.03 -15.34 -4.57
N VAL A 32 0.11 -14.94 -4.00
CA VAL A 32 1.10 -15.88 -3.43
C VAL A 32 1.02 -15.95 -1.90
N GLY A 33 0.39 -14.99 -1.23
CA GLY A 33 0.17 -15.01 0.22
C GLY A 33 -0.04 -13.62 0.81
N ALA A 34 -0.45 -13.58 2.08
CA ALA A 34 -0.50 -12.36 2.86
C ALA A 34 0.89 -12.01 3.43
N VAL A 35 1.15 -10.73 3.63
CA VAL A 35 2.40 -10.23 4.22
C VAL A 35 2.17 -9.66 5.62
N ASN A 36 3.12 -9.87 6.54
CA ASN A 36 3.11 -9.18 7.83
C ASN A 36 3.74 -7.80 7.68
N GLY A 37 2.91 -6.75 7.66
CA GLY A 37 3.38 -5.38 7.45
C GLY A 37 4.32 -4.86 8.55
N TYR A 38 4.16 -5.30 9.81
CA TYR A 38 5.08 -4.90 10.87
C TYR A 38 6.46 -5.51 10.67
N ALA A 39 6.53 -6.78 10.25
CA ALA A 39 7.81 -7.41 9.94
C ALA A 39 8.53 -6.70 8.78
N VAL A 40 7.79 -6.34 7.72
CA VAL A 40 8.35 -5.55 6.60
C VAL A 40 8.85 -4.18 7.08
N LEU A 41 8.08 -3.50 7.94
CA LEU A 41 8.49 -2.22 8.52
C LEU A 41 9.78 -2.34 9.35
N GLU A 42 9.91 -3.36 10.20
CA GLU A 42 11.13 -3.61 10.98
C GLU A 42 12.33 -3.89 10.06
N THR A 43 12.15 -4.69 9.00
CA THR A 43 13.21 -4.92 8.01
C THR A 43 13.64 -3.61 7.33
N VAL A 44 12.69 -2.76 6.93
CA VAL A 44 12.99 -1.45 6.34
C VAL A 44 13.68 -0.52 7.32
N ALA A 45 13.27 -0.51 8.60
CA ALA A 45 13.87 0.32 9.63
C ALA A 45 15.34 -0.07 9.91
N ALA A 46 15.70 -1.33 9.70
CA ALA A 46 17.06 -1.83 9.85
C ALA A 46 17.93 -1.66 8.59
N LEU A 47 17.35 -1.33 7.43
CA LEU A 47 18.11 -1.20 6.18
C LEU A 47 19.02 0.03 6.19
N PRO A 48 20.32 -0.11 5.83
CA PRO A 48 21.17 1.03 5.60
C PRO A 48 20.64 1.89 4.45
N VAL A 49 20.48 3.19 4.69
CA VAL A 49 20.12 4.16 3.65
C VAL A 49 21.27 5.14 3.49
N SER A 50 21.70 5.34 2.25
CA SER A 50 22.78 6.25 1.91
C SER A 50 22.47 6.99 0.61
N THR A 51 23.26 8.01 0.31
CA THR A 51 23.30 8.55 -1.05
C THR A 51 24.37 7.84 -1.84
N TRP A 52 24.07 7.53 -3.10
CA TRP A 52 24.99 6.82 -3.99
C TRP A 52 24.80 7.29 -5.43
N ARG A 53 25.70 6.88 -6.32
CA ARG A 53 25.59 7.07 -7.76
C ARG A 53 26.13 5.83 -8.46
N TYR A 54 25.69 5.58 -9.69
CA TYR A 54 26.36 4.62 -10.53
C TYR A 54 27.72 5.17 -11.01
N PHE A 55 28.67 4.29 -11.28
CA PHE A 55 30.00 4.70 -11.73
C PHE A 55 29.98 5.47 -13.05
N TRP A 56 29.05 5.15 -13.95
CA TRP A 56 28.87 5.80 -15.25
C TRP A 56 28.10 7.12 -15.20
N GLU A 57 27.52 7.48 -14.06
CA GLU A 57 26.80 8.73 -13.90
C GLU A 57 27.74 9.91 -13.66
N PRO A 58 27.33 11.13 -14.07
CA PRO A 58 28.01 12.36 -13.69
C PRO A 58 28.24 12.48 -12.17
N GLU A 59 29.30 13.20 -11.78
CA GLU A 59 29.76 13.29 -10.39
C GLU A 59 28.78 14.04 -9.46
N ASP A 60 27.83 14.78 -10.01
CA ASP A 60 26.79 15.53 -9.30
C ASP A 60 25.49 14.74 -9.09
N VAL A 61 25.29 13.60 -9.78
CA VAL A 61 24.10 12.76 -9.62
C VAL A 61 24.11 12.09 -8.25
N ARG A 62 22.98 12.13 -7.54
CA ARG A 62 22.78 11.42 -6.27
C ARG A 62 21.43 10.72 -6.29
N HIS A 63 21.46 9.41 -6.07
CA HIS A 63 20.31 8.60 -5.69
C HIS A 63 20.26 8.49 -4.17
N LEU A 64 19.07 8.24 -3.62
CA LEU A 64 18.85 8.02 -2.20
C LEU A 64 18.15 6.68 -2.03
N GLY A 65 18.74 5.78 -1.24
CA GLY A 65 18.13 4.49 -0.95
C GLY A 65 19.14 3.49 -0.39
N PRO A 66 18.68 2.25 -0.14
CA PRO A 66 19.59 1.16 0.20
C PRO A 66 20.43 0.76 -1.03
N MET A 67 21.57 0.13 -0.76
CA MET A 67 22.29 -0.61 -1.79
C MET A 67 21.48 -1.85 -2.18
N ALA A 68 21.56 -2.26 -3.46
CA ALA A 68 20.80 -3.39 -3.97
C ALA A 68 21.19 -4.73 -3.30
N GLN A 69 22.43 -4.85 -2.84
CA GLN A 69 22.93 -6.02 -2.12
C GLN A 69 22.30 -6.15 -0.73
N ASP A 70 22.24 -5.04 0.02
CA ASP A 70 21.58 -5.00 1.33
C ASP A 70 20.08 -5.28 1.19
N TRP A 71 19.45 -4.73 0.15
CA TRP A 71 18.06 -5.00 -0.20
C TRP A 71 17.82 -6.50 -0.49
N HIS A 72 18.67 -7.11 -1.31
CA HIS A 72 18.56 -8.52 -1.64
C HIS A 72 18.77 -9.40 -0.40
N ALA A 73 19.76 -9.08 0.44
CA ALA A 73 19.99 -9.78 1.69
C ALA A 73 18.80 -9.67 2.67
N ALA A 74 18.12 -8.52 2.69
CA ALA A 74 17.00 -8.26 3.58
C ALA A 74 15.68 -8.91 3.13
N PHE A 75 15.38 -8.92 1.83
CA PHE A 75 14.09 -9.36 1.30
C PHE A 75 14.13 -10.63 0.45
N GLY A 76 15.29 -11.00 -0.09
CA GLY A 76 15.41 -12.08 -1.06
C GLY A 76 14.66 -11.83 -2.37
N PHE A 77 14.34 -10.56 -2.66
CA PHE A 77 13.71 -10.19 -3.92
C PHE A 77 14.72 -10.26 -5.07
N ASN A 78 14.21 -10.51 -6.28
CA ASN A 78 14.98 -10.70 -7.52
C ASN A 78 15.93 -11.92 -7.52
N ARG A 79 16.39 -12.27 -8.73
CA ARG A 79 17.38 -13.35 -8.93
C ARG A 79 18.81 -12.88 -8.72
N ASP A 80 19.06 -11.57 -8.79
CA ASP A 80 20.36 -10.93 -8.59
C ASP A 80 20.27 -9.81 -7.54
N ASP A 81 21.43 -9.37 -7.07
CA ASP A 81 21.63 -8.40 -6.00
C ASP A 81 22.10 -7.03 -6.51
N THR A 82 21.90 -6.77 -7.81
CA THR A 82 22.42 -5.57 -8.50
C THR A 82 21.35 -4.52 -8.76
N THR A 83 20.08 -4.91 -8.67
CA THR A 83 18.94 -4.03 -8.95
C THR A 83 17.85 -4.16 -7.92
N ILE A 84 17.20 -3.03 -7.63
CA ILE A 84 15.94 -3.00 -6.89
C ILE A 84 14.84 -2.80 -7.93
N SER A 85 13.92 -3.76 -8.02
CA SER A 85 12.73 -3.61 -8.85
C SER A 85 11.90 -2.43 -8.35
N VAL A 86 11.56 -1.50 -9.24
CA VAL A 86 10.71 -0.35 -8.88
C VAL A 86 9.36 -0.82 -8.33
N VAL A 87 8.81 -1.92 -8.86
CA VAL A 87 7.55 -2.49 -8.40
C VAL A 87 7.67 -2.98 -6.96
N ASP A 88 8.76 -3.66 -6.62
CA ASP A 88 8.97 -4.19 -5.27
C ASP A 88 9.28 -3.06 -4.27
N GLY A 89 10.09 -2.09 -4.68
CA GLY A 89 10.38 -0.90 -3.87
C GLY A 89 9.11 -0.12 -3.51
N LEU A 90 8.22 0.10 -4.49
CA LEU A 90 6.92 0.75 -4.26
C LEU A 90 5.99 -0.12 -3.39
N GLY A 91 5.97 -1.43 -3.62
CA GLY A 91 5.18 -2.37 -2.82
C GLY A 91 5.58 -2.35 -1.34
N VAL A 92 6.88 -2.42 -1.05
CA VAL A 92 7.42 -2.32 0.31
C VAL A 92 7.05 -0.98 0.93
N ALA A 93 7.22 0.13 0.21
CA ALA A 93 6.86 1.45 0.72
C ALA A 93 5.37 1.53 1.12
N LEU A 94 4.46 1.02 0.29
CA LEU A 94 3.03 0.99 0.60
C LEU A 94 2.71 0.15 1.83
N VAL A 95 3.34 -1.02 1.97
CA VAL A 95 3.19 -1.89 3.15
C VAL A 95 3.68 -1.17 4.42
N CYS A 96 4.83 -0.50 4.35
CA CYS A 96 5.36 0.29 5.47
C CYS A 96 4.44 1.44 5.86
N VAL A 97 3.87 2.18 4.90
CA VAL A 97 2.90 3.26 5.17
C VAL A 97 1.67 2.70 5.90
N GLN A 98 1.13 1.57 5.46
CA GLN A 98 0.00 0.92 6.14
C GLN A 98 0.34 0.46 7.56
N ALA A 99 1.53 -0.13 7.75
CA ALA A 99 1.99 -0.57 9.06
C ALA A 99 2.24 0.61 10.02
N LEU A 100 2.87 1.68 9.53
CA LEU A 100 3.08 2.92 10.29
C LEU A 100 1.76 3.58 10.67
N HIS A 101 0.78 3.63 9.76
CA HIS A 101 -0.53 4.18 10.08
C HIS A 101 -1.19 3.42 11.24
N ARG A 102 -1.20 2.08 11.20
CA ARG A 102 -1.71 1.28 12.33
C ARG A 102 -0.93 1.51 13.62
N ARG A 103 0.40 1.59 13.54
CA ARG A 103 1.27 1.88 14.70
C ARG A 103 0.95 3.25 15.32
N VAL A 104 0.66 4.25 14.51
CA VAL A 104 0.26 5.59 14.98
C VAL A 104 -1.10 5.54 15.67
N GLU A 105 -2.09 4.84 15.12
CA GLU A 105 -3.40 4.66 15.76
C GLU A 105 -3.26 3.94 17.12
N GLU A 106 -2.49 2.85 17.17
CA GLU A 106 -2.22 2.08 18.39
C GLU A 106 -1.56 2.95 19.46
N LEU A 107 -0.52 3.70 19.08
CA LEU A 107 0.19 4.59 20.01
C LEU A 107 -0.68 5.76 20.46
N THR A 108 -1.53 6.29 19.60
CA THR A 108 -2.46 7.38 19.95
C THR A 108 -3.48 6.90 20.99
N ALA A 109 -4.08 5.73 20.76
CA ALA A 109 -4.99 5.12 21.73
C ALA A 109 -4.30 4.83 23.07
N GLU A 110 -3.04 4.39 23.05
CA GLU A 110 -2.27 4.18 24.29
C GLU A 110 -2.01 5.50 25.04
N VAL A 111 -1.59 6.54 24.33
CA VAL A 111 -1.36 7.86 24.92
C VAL A 111 -2.63 8.40 25.56
N ASP A 112 -3.79 8.23 24.92
CA ASP A 112 -5.07 8.69 25.47
C ASP A 112 -5.46 7.92 26.73
N ARG A 113 -5.31 6.59 26.74
CA ARG A 113 -5.52 5.77 27.94
C ARG A 113 -4.62 6.18 29.10
N LEU A 114 -3.34 6.42 28.83
CA LEU A 114 -2.38 6.85 29.85
C LEU A 114 -2.71 8.23 30.41
N ARG A 115 -3.17 9.16 29.56
CA ARG A 115 -3.62 10.49 29.98
C ARG A 115 -4.86 10.42 30.88
N GLU A 116 -5.83 9.58 30.53
CA GLU A 116 -7.01 9.34 31.37
C GLU A 116 -6.61 8.77 32.73
N ALA A 117 -5.76 7.74 32.76
CA ALA A 117 -5.28 7.14 34.01
C ALA A 117 -4.49 8.14 34.88
N ALA A 118 -3.66 8.98 34.28
CA ALA A 118 -2.92 10.02 35.00
C ALA A 118 -3.84 11.11 35.58
N SER A 119 -4.88 11.50 34.84
CA SER A 119 -5.90 12.46 35.32
C SER A 119 -6.70 11.90 36.50
N MET A 120 -6.97 10.59 36.51
CA MET A 120 -7.70 9.93 37.60
C MET A 120 -6.84 9.71 38.86
N ASN A 121 -5.51 9.65 38.72
CA ASN A 121 -4.57 9.44 39.81
C ASN A 121 -4.00 10.73 40.43
N THR A 122 -4.39 11.91 39.96
CA THR A 122 -4.00 13.17 40.61
C THR A 122 -4.82 13.31 41.89
N PRO A 123 -4.22 13.21 43.10
CA PRO A 123 -4.97 13.41 44.33
C PRO A 123 -5.48 14.85 44.35
N GLU A 124 -6.76 15.02 44.65
CA GLU A 124 -7.32 16.32 45.00
C GLU A 124 -6.49 16.86 46.17
N ALA A 125 -5.64 17.85 45.89
CA ALA A 125 -4.76 18.43 46.88
C ALA A 125 -5.61 19.04 48.00
N ALA A 126 -5.59 18.38 49.17
CA ALA A 126 -6.17 18.85 50.42
C ALA A 126 -5.40 20.05 51.00
#